data_AF-A0A814SBK2-F1
#
_entry.id   AF-A0A814SBK2-F1
#
_cell.length_a   1.000
_cell.length_b   1.000
_cell.length_c   1.000
_cell.angle_alpha   90.00
_cell.angle_beta   90.00
_cell.angle_gamma   90.00
#
_symmetry.space_group_name_H-M   'P 1'
#
loop_
_entity.id
_entity.type
_entity.pdbx_description
1 polymer ?
#
loop_
_entity_poly.entity_id
_entity_poly.type
_entity_poly.pdbx_seq_one_letter_code
_entity_poly.pdbx_strand_id
1 'polypeptide(L)'
;MERYKNVNINKFLISLFANRKLFIPNLTTDEQQVLHSLIQRQDIVIRPTDKNTGIAVFDSNVYGSKVLQQLLDEEFYKQLHYNPTRQTFQRIKLELNKLFQSKNINFQTLKYIEPKQSTCGSFIFYQNYTRRIALADQLCPASNI
;
A
#
# COMPACT_ATOMS: atom_id res chain seq x y z
N MET A 1 26.49 8.72 38.72
CA MET A 1 25.38 8.41 37.80
C MET A 1 24.33 9.49 37.94
N GLU A 2 24.50 10.64 37.28
CA GLU A 2 23.48 11.70 37.27
C GLU A 2 23.47 12.36 35.89
N ARG A 3 22.53 11.94 35.04
CA ARG A 3 22.18 12.63 33.80
C ARG A 3 20.68 12.65 33.62
N TYR A 4 19.97 13.29 34.55
CA TYR A 4 18.65 13.84 34.26
C TYR A 4 18.65 15.30 34.73
N LYS A 5 19.17 16.16 33.85
CA LYS A 5 18.96 17.61 33.99
C LYS A 5 17.48 17.88 33.74
N ASN A 6 16.83 18.34 34.80
CA ASN A 6 15.55 19.04 34.87
C ASN A 6 15.11 19.63 33.52
N VAL A 7 14.35 18.87 32.74
CA VAL A 7 13.63 19.43 31.60
C VAL A 7 12.48 20.22 32.21
N ASN A 8 12.51 21.54 32.06
CA ASN A 8 11.42 22.40 32.49
C ASN A 8 10.18 22.02 31.68
N ILE A 9 9.33 21.17 32.27
CA ILE A 9 8.14 20.57 31.65
C ILE A 9 7.24 21.67 31.09
N ASN A 10 7.13 22.81 31.76
CA ASN A 10 6.34 23.94 31.29
C ASN A 10 6.89 24.52 29.98
N LYS A 11 8.22 24.59 29.83
CA LYS A 11 8.83 25.04 28.58
C LYS A 11 8.60 24.05 27.44
N PHE A 12 8.61 22.75 27.72
CA PHE A 12 8.29 21.70 26.75
C PHE A 12 6.81 21.76 26.33
N LEU A 13 5.90 21.84 27.30
CA LEU A 13 4.46 21.96 27.05
C LEU A 13 4.13 23.23 26.27
N ILE A 14 4.68 24.38 26.66
CA ILE A 14 4.47 25.64 25.93
C ILE A 14 4.98 25.52 24.49
N SER A 15 6.13 24.89 24.25
CA SER A 15 6.64 24.67 22.89
C SER A 15 5.79 23.69 22.06
N LEU A 16 5.13 22.73 22.73
CA LEU A 16 4.20 21.77 22.13
C LEU A 16 2.87 22.41 21.74
N PHE A 17 2.40 23.39 22.52
CA PHE A 17 1.15 24.11 22.25
C PHE A 17 1.32 25.35 21.37
N ALA A 18 2.46 26.05 21.44
CA ALA A 18 2.74 27.25 20.66
C ALA A 18 2.95 26.99 19.15
N ASN A 19 3.36 25.77 18.77
CA ASN A 19 3.60 25.39 17.38
C ASN A 19 2.45 24.61 16.73
N ARG A 20 1.33 24.40 17.43
CA ARG A 20 0.14 23.85 16.77
C ARG A 20 -0.47 24.96 15.95
N LYS A 21 -0.17 24.98 14.64
CA LYS A 21 -1.17 25.43 13.65
C LYS A 21 -2.49 24.81 14.12
N LEU A 22 -3.48 25.65 14.42
CA LEU A 22 -4.81 25.18 14.79
C LEU A 22 -5.18 24.12 13.74
N PHE A 23 -5.29 22.87 14.16
CA PHE A 23 -5.74 21.79 13.30
C PHE A 23 -7.22 22.07 13.06
N ILE A 24 -7.50 22.85 12.03
CA ILE A 24 -8.84 23.04 11.53
C ILE A 24 -9.09 21.80 10.68
N PRO A 25 -9.94 20.86 11.12
CA PRO A 25 -10.27 19.71 10.30
C PRO A 25 -10.89 20.20 9.00
N ASN A 26 -10.46 19.63 7.87
CA ASN A 26 -11.01 19.95 6.55
C ASN A 26 -12.43 19.41 6.34
N LEU A 27 -12.98 18.71 7.34
CA LEU A 27 -14.29 18.10 7.33
C LEU A 27 -15.08 18.59 8.54
N THR A 28 -16.31 18.98 8.29
CA THR A 28 -17.31 19.25 9.33
C THR A 28 -17.67 17.96 10.07
N THR A 29 -18.26 18.10 11.26
CA THR A 29 -18.71 16.96 12.06
C THR A 29 -19.73 16.11 11.31
N ASP A 30 -20.63 16.73 10.56
CA ASP A 30 -21.67 16.04 9.80
C ASP A 30 -21.05 15.24 8.64
N GLU A 31 -20.09 15.82 7.92
CA GLU A 31 -19.34 15.10 6.87
C GLU A 31 -18.57 13.90 7.44
N GLN A 32 -17.97 14.05 8.62
CA GLN A 32 -17.30 12.94 9.30
C GLN A 32 -18.29 11.83 9.67
N GLN A 33 -19.47 12.17 10.18
CA GLN A 33 -20.51 11.18 10.50
C GLN A 33 -21.02 10.45 9.25
N VAL A 34 -21.19 11.15 8.13
CA VAL A 34 -21.56 10.55 6.85
C VAL A 34 -20.45 9.63 6.33
N LEU A 35 -19.18 10.03 6.44
CA LEU A 35 -18.07 9.14 6.08
C LEU A 35 -18.01 7.89 6.97
N HIS A 36 -18.27 8.04 8.27
CA HIS A 36 -18.36 6.90 9.18
C HIS A 36 -19.49 5.94 8.79
N SER A 37 -20.67 6.45 8.43
CA SER A 37 -21.78 5.60 7.99
C SER A 37 -21.48 4.91 6.65
N LEU A 38 -20.83 5.60 5.71
CA LEU A 38 -20.38 5.04 4.44
C LEU A 38 -19.36 3.92 4.62
N ILE A 39 -18.41 4.05 5.55
CA ILE A 39 -17.41 3.01 5.85
C ILE A 39 -18.06 1.76 6.46
N GLN A 40 -19.17 1.91 7.19
CA GLN A 40 -19.87 0.80 7.82
C GLN A 40 -20.78 0.02 6.87
N ARG A 41 -21.08 0.56 5.68
CA ARG A 41 -21.88 -0.12 4.68
C ARG A 41 -21.14 -1.34 4.12
N GLN A 42 -21.86 -2.46 4.05
CA GLN A 42 -21.35 -3.72 3.50
C GLN A 42 -21.80 -3.97 2.06
N ASP A 43 -22.77 -3.20 1.56
CA ASP A 43 -23.32 -3.33 0.22
C ASP A 43 -22.55 -2.55 -0.85
N ILE A 44 -21.60 -1.70 -0.43
CA ILE A 44 -20.74 -0.95 -1.33
C ILE A 44 -19.25 -1.15 -1.04
N VAL A 45 -18.44 -1.01 -2.10
CA VAL A 45 -16.99 -0.99 -2.06
C VAL A 45 -16.51 0.36 -2.60
N ILE A 46 -15.77 1.09 -1.78
CA ILE A 46 -15.18 2.39 -2.13
C ILE A 46 -13.67 2.20 -2.33
N ARG A 47 -13.14 2.55 -3.50
CA ARG A 47 -11.70 2.44 -3.81
C ARG A 47 -11.18 3.69 -4.51
N PRO A 48 -9.90 4.06 -4.29
CA PRO A 48 -9.25 5.08 -5.11
C PRO A 48 -9.17 4.59 -6.56
N THR A 49 -9.37 5.49 -7.52
CA THR A 49 -9.19 5.16 -8.93
C THR A 49 -7.71 5.16 -9.30
N ASP A 50 -7.31 4.23 -10.17
CA ASP A 50 -5.93 4.10 -10.67
C ASP A 50 -5.46 5.34 -11.43
N LYS A 51 -6.33 5.91 -12.26
CA LYS A 51 -6.15 7.23 -12.86
C LYS A 51 -6.60 8.24 -11.81
N ASN A 52 -5.84 9.31 -11.55
CA ASN A 52 -6.11 10.33 -10.51
C ASN A 52 -7.44 11.14 -10.67
N THR A 53 -8.48 10.53 -11.23
CA THR A 53 -9.77 11.12 -11.59
C THR A 53 -10.81 11.07 -10.46
N GLY A 54 -10.54 10.38 -9.36
CA GLY A 54 -11.41 10.44 -8.17
C GLY A 54 -11.55 9.13 -7.39
N ILE A 55 -12.78 8.84 -6.99
CA ILE A 55 -13.15 7.70 -6.17
C ILE A 55 -14.13 6.84 -6.96
N ALA A 56 -13.93 5.51 -6.95
CA ALA A 56 -14.87 4.57 -7.51
C ALA A 56 -15.73 3.95 -6.41
N VAL A 57 -17.03 3.86 -6.67
CA VAL A 57 -18.00 3.20 -5.80
C VAL A 57 -18.65 2.07 -6.59
N PHE A 58 -18.61 0.87 -6.02
CA PHE A 58 -19.19 -0.33 -6.63
C PHE A 58 -20.18 -0.97 -5.66
N ASP A 59 -21.22 -1.61 -6.21
CA ASP A 59 -21.94 -2.65 -5.47
C ASP A 59 -20.97 -3.78 -5.09
N SER A 60 -21.07 -4.25 -3.86
CA SER A 60 -20.17 -5.25 -3.30
C SER A 60 -20.18 -6.59 -4.06
N ASN A 61 -21.36 -7.04 -4.51
CA ASN A 61 -21.48 -8.31 -5.24
C ASN A 61 -20.91 -8.18 -6.65
N VAL A 62 -21.16 -7.06 -7.31
CA VAL A 62 -20.60 -6.75 -8.63
C VAL A 62 -19.08 -6.66 -8.56
N TYR A 63 -18.55 -5.98 -7.53
CA TYR A 63 -17.11 -5.89 -7.31
C TYR A 63 -16.47 -7.27 -7.11
N GLY A 64 -17.05 -8.11 -6.24
CA GLY A 64 -16.58 -9.47 -6.00
C GLY A 64 -16.60 -10.34 -7.26
N SER A 65 -17.66 -10.26 -8.06
CA SER A 65 -17.80 -11.02 -9.30
C SER A 65 -16.75 -10.61 -10.34
N LYS A 66 -16.52 -9.31 -10.51
CA LYS A 66 -15.47 -8.80 -11.42
C LYS A 66 -14.07 -9.23 -11.00
N VAL A 67 -13.80 -9.21 -9.70
CA VAL A 67 -12.53 -9.67 -9.14
C VAL A 67 -12.31 -11.15 -9.47
N LEU A 68 -13.31 -12.00 -9.22
CA LEU A 68 -13.20 -13.43 -9.53
C LEU A 68 -13.03 -13.67 -11.03
N GLN A 69 -13.79 -12.95 -11.86
CA GLN A 69 -13.63 -13.02 -13.32
C GLN A 69 -12.20 -12.71 -13.73
N GLN A 70 -11.59 -11.64 -13.21
CA GLN A 70 -10.21 -11.28 -13.52
C GLN A 70 -9.18 -12.29 -12.98
N LEU A 71 -9.43 -12.88 -11.81
CA LEU A 71 -8.51 -13.87 -11.21
C LEU A 71 -8.54 -15.22 -11.93
N LEU A 72 -9.68 -15.59 -12.50
CA LEU A 72 -9.89 -16.82 -13.25
C LEU A 72 -9.64 -16.65 -14.75
N ASP A 73 -9.24 -15.46 -15.18
CA ASP A 73 -8.97 -15.14 -16.56
C ASP A 73 -7.59 -15.70 -16.98
N GLU A 74 -7.61 -16.88 -17.59
CA GLU A 74 -6.42 -17.54 -18.13
C GLU A 74 -5.97 -16.99 -19.49
N GLU A 75 -6.76 -16.13 -20.14
CA GLU A 75 -6.35 -15.45 -21.37
C GLU A 75 -5.27 -14.41 -21.06
N PHE A 76 -5.43 -13.66 -19.97
CA PHE A 76 -4.52 -12.57 -19.59
C PHE A 76 -3.60 -12.89 -18.41
N TYR A 77 -4.03 -13.74 -17.48
CA TYR A 77 -3.26 -14.06 -16.27
C TYR A 77 -2.86 -15.54 -16.23
N LYS A 78 -1.70 -15.80 -15.62
CA LYS A 78 -1.21 -17.18 -15.42
C LYS A 78 -0.92 -17.41 -13.94
N GLN A 79 -1.53 -18.45 -13.38
CA GLN A 79 -1.23 -18.87 -12.02
C GLN A 79 0.22 -19.37 -11.93
N LEU A 80 0.95 -18.91 -10.91
CA LEU A 80 2.31 -19.34 -10.64
C LEU A 80 2.33 -20.26 -9.42
N HIS A 81 3.03 -21.39 -9.53
CA HIS A 81 3.19 -22.37 -8.45
C HIS A 81 4.29 -21.98 -7.45
N TYR A 82 5.01 -20.89 -7.69
CA TYR A 82 6.08 -20.38 -6.84
C TYR A 82 6.14 -18.86 -6.90
N ASN A 83 6.77 -18.23 -5.89
CA ASN A 83 6.96 -16.79 -5.85
C ASN A 83 8.22 -16.38 -6.66
N PRO A 84 8.09 -15.74 -7.84
CA PRO A 84 9.24 -15.37 -8.67
C PRO A 84 9.88 -14.03 -8.26
N THR A 85 9.36 -13.35 -7.22
CA THR A 85 9.72 -11.95 -6.90
C THR A 85 11.21 -11.78 -6.72
N ARG A 86 11.84 -12.64 -5.91
CA ARG A 86 13.28 -12.55 -5.63
C ARG A 86 14.14 -12.75 -6.87
N GLN A 87 13.79 -13.75 -7.69
CA GLN A 87 14.51 -14.04 -8.94
C GLN A 87 14.37 -12.90 -9.94
N THR A 88 13.16 -12.36 -10.08
CA THR A 88 12.86 -11.23 -10.97
C THR A 88 13.60 -9.97 -10.52
N PHE A 89 13.60 -9.69 -9.23
CA PHE A 89 14.33 -8.56 -8.63
C PHE A 89 15.83 -8.63 -8.91
N GLN A 90 16.44 -9.82 -8.73
CA GLN A 90 17.85 -10.03 -9.06
C GLN A 90 18.15 -9.83 -10.54
N ARG A 91 17.30 -10.36 -11.43
CA ARG A 91 17.43 -10.15 -12.88
C ARG A 91 17.37 -8.67 -13.26
N ILE A 92 16.41 -7.92 -12.70
CA ILE A 92 16.30 -6.47 -12.94
C ILE A 92 17.58 -5.75 -12.52
N LYS A 93 18.12 -6.05 -11.33
CA LYS A 93 19.39 -5.43 -10.87
C LYS A 93 20.57 -5.74 -11.78
N LEU A 94 20.67 -6.99 -12.26
CA LEU A 94 21.72 -7.39 -13.20
C LEU A 94 21.62 -6.60 -14.51
N GLU A 95 20.41 -6.47 -15.08
CA GLU A 95 20.21 -5.69 -16.31
C GLU A 95 20.48 -4.19 -16.10
N LEU A 96 20.04 -3.61 -14.98
CA LEU A 96 20.34 -2.21 -14.65
C LEU A 96 21.86 -1.96 -14.51
N ASN A 97 22.59 -2.90 -13.90
CA ASN A 97 24.04 -2.80 -13.80
C ASN A 97 24.72 -2.89 -15.17
N LYS A 98 24.24 -3.74 -16.08
CA LYS A 98 24.74 -3.80 -17.46
C LYS A 98 24.52 -2.47 -18.18
N LEU A 99 23.33 -1.87 -18.06
CA LEU A 99 23.00 -0.58 -18.66
C LEU A 99 23.88 0.55 -18.11
N PHE A 100 24.21 0.50 -16.82
CA PHE A 100 25.12 1.47 -16.21
C PHE A 100 26.57 1.29 -16.70
N GLN A 101 27.05 0.04 -16.77
CA GLN A 101 28.38 -0.28 -17.29
C GLN A 101 28.54 0.12 -18.76
N SER A 102 27.50 -0.06 -19.57
CA SER A 102 27.48 0.36 -20.97
C SER A 102 27.24 1.87 -21.17
N LYS A 103 27.15 2.65 -20.09
CA LYS A 103 26.90 4.10 -20.07
C LYS A 103 25.58 4.53 -20.75
N ASN A 104 24.60 3.62 -20.85
CA ASN A 104 23.26 3.95 -21.35
C ASN A 104 22.42 4.71 -20.32
N ILE A 105 22.72 4.54 -19.03
CA ILE A 105 22.08 5.27 -17.93
C ILE A 105 23.16 5.87 -17.01
N ASN A 106 22.84 7.01 -16.40
CA ASN A 106 23.70 7.66 -15.41
C ASN A 106 23.37 7.17 -13.99
N PHE A 107 24.22 7.52 -13.02
CA PHE A 107 24.06 7.09 -11.63
C PHE A 107 22.76 7.58 -10.98
N GLN A 108 22.30 8.79 -11.31
CA GLN A 108 21.05 9.33 -10.76
C GLN A 108 19.84 8.54 -11.27
N THR A 109 19.82 8.22 -12.56
CA THR A 109 18.81 7.38 -13.20
C THR A 109 18.84 5.96 -12.61
N LEU A 110 20.03 5.37 -12.44
CA LEU A 110 20.17 4.06 -11.81
C LEU A 110 19.57 4.07 -10.39
N LYS A 111 19.96 5.04 -9.56
CA LYS A 111 19.47 5.17 -8.18
C LYS A 111 17.95 5.41 -8.09
N TYR A 112 17.38 6.09 -9.09
CA TYR A 112 15.94 6.36 -9.16
C TYR A 112 15.13 5.11 -9.54
N ILE A 113 15.60 4.34 -10.52
CA ILE A 113 14.87 3.19 -11.08
C ILE A 113 15.19 1.89 -10.33
N GLU A 114 16.34 1.80 -9.65
CA GLU A 114 16.74 0.57 -8.96
C GLU A 114 15.69 0.16 -7.92
N PRO A 115 15.17 -1.08 -8.00
CA PRO A 115 14.18 -1.54 -7.08
C PRO A 115 14.82 -1.69 -5.68
N LYS A 116 14.21 -1.04 -4.68
CA LYS A 116 14.75 -0.98 -3.30
C LYS A 116 14.41 -2.20 -2.47
N GLN A 117 13.26 -2.80 -2.71
CA GLN A 117 12.74 -3.94 -1.96
C GLN A 117 12.13 -4.99 -2.88
N SER A 118 12.33 -6.26 -2.56
CA SER A 118 11.72 -7.40 -3.25
C SER A 118 10.48 -7.87 -2.48
N THR A 119 9.45 -7.03 -2.40
CA THR A 119 8.16 -7.44 -1.83
C THR A 119 7.29 -7.98 -2.96
N CYS A 120 6.69 -9.15 -2.75
CA CYS A 120 5.68 -9.65 -3.68
C CYS A 120 4.54 -8.65 -3.74
N GLY A 121 4.01 -8.39 -4.92
CA GLY A 121 2.78 -7.61 -5.05
C GLY A 121 1.66 -8.38 -4.37
N SER A 122 1.19 -7.89 -3.22
CA SER A 122 0.01 -8.43 -2.57
C SER A 122 -1.22 -7.79 -3.23
N PHE A 123 -2.00 -8.59 -3.96
CA PHE A 123 -3.36 -8.20 -4.30
C PHE A 123 -4.20 -8.29 -3.03
N ILE A 124 -4.30 -7.19 -2.28
CA ILE A 124 -5.10 -7.12 -1.06
C ILE A 124 -6.59 -7.04 -1.44
N PHE A 125 -7.20 -8.20 -1.64
CA PHE A 125 -8.65 -8.34 -1.61
C PHE A 125 -9.08 -8.34 -0.13
N TYR A 126 -10.01 -7.46 0.24
CA TYR A 126 -10.50 -7.37 1.62
C TYR A 126 -11.02 -8.75 2.07
N GLN A 127 -10.40 -9.28 3.13
CA GLN A 127 -10.73 -10.56 3.76
C GLN A 127 -12.16 -10.63 4.34
N ASN A 128 -12.91 -9.52 4.33
CA ASN A 128 -14.29 -9.50 4.79
C ASN A 128 -15.25 -10.31 3.91
N TYR A 129 -14.88 -10.60 2.64
CA TYR A 129 -15.60 -11.54 1.78
C TYR A 129 -14.97 -12.94 1.74
N THR A 130 -13.74 -13.06 2.24
CA THR A 130 -12.89 -14.24 2.11
C THR A 130 -12.82 -15.09 3.38
N ARG A 131 -13.66 -14.83 4.40
CA ARG A 131 -13.90 -15.81 5.49
C ARG A 131 -14.41 -17.17 4.99
N ARG A 132 -14.73 -17.31 3.69
CA ARG A 132 -15.03 -18.59 3.04
C ARG A 132 -13.94 -19.13 2.09
N ILE A 133 -12.84 -18.42 1.83
CA ILE A 133 -11.76 -18.96 0.98
C ILE A 133 -10.42 -18.71 1.67
N ALA A 134 -10.08 -19.64 2.56
CA ALA A 134 -8.78 -19.75 3.21
C ALA A 134 -7.72 -20.20 2.17
N LEU A 135 -7.19 -19.28 1.36
CA LEU A 135 -6.09 -19.59 0.43
C LEU A 135 -5.06 -18.45 0.23
N ALA A 136 -5.30 -17.24 0.75
CA ALA A 136 -4.38 -16.12 0.52
C ALA A 136 -3.06 -16.23 1.29
N ASP A 137 -3.06 -16.85 2.48
CA ASP A 137 -1.86 -16.99 3.33
C ASP A 137 -0.86 -18.02 2.78
N GLN A 138 -1.27 -18.87 1.83
CA GLN A 138 -0.39 -19.87 1.20
C GLN A 138 0.44 -19.30 0.04
N LEU A 139 0.11 -18.12 -0.49
CA LEU A 139 0.75 -17.59 -1.70
C LEU A 139 2.01 -16.77 -1.43
N CYS A 140 2.25 -16.33 -0.19
CA CYS A 140 3.46 -15.60 0.19
C CYS A 140 3.81 -15.85 1.67
N PRO A 141 4.61 -16.89 1.99
CA PRO A 141 5.25 -16.93 3.30
C PRO A 141 6.17 -15.69 3.41
N ALA A 142 5.97 -14.89 4.45
CA ALA A 142 6.88 -13.81 4.79
C ALA A 142 8.29 -14.40 4.90
N SER A 143 9.21 -13.96 4.03
CA SER A 143 10.62 -14.24 4.21
C SER A 143 11.05 -13.53 5.49
N ASN A 144 11.26 -14.28 6.56
CA ASN A 144 11.83 -13.80 7.81
C ASN A 144 13.12 -13.01 7.51
N ILE A 145 13.19 -11.81 8.08
CA ILE A 145 14.37 -10.93 8.11
C ILE A 145 15.46 -11.61 8.93
#